data_AF-A0A7Z8VK21-F1
#
_entry.id   AF-A0A7Z8VK21-F1
#
_cell.length_a   1.000
_cell.length_b   1.000
_cell.length_c   1.000
_cell.angle_alpha   90.00
_cell.angle_beta   90.00
_cell.angle_gamma   90.00
#
_symmetry.space_group_name_H-M   'P 1'
#
loop_
_entity.id
_entity.type
_entity.pdbx_description
1 polymer ?
#
loop_
_entity_poly.entity_id
_entity_poly.type
_entity_poly.pdbx_seq_one_letter_code
_entity_poly.pdbx_strand_id
1 'polypeptide(L)'
;MKKIFIASPFLLSTIPTTVHADNTLVFSPLTVTATRNQQNSRLVSSTVINRQDIERKQLNSIEQALRGIAGINIVNNGGLGKNTSVFLRGTESDHVLVLIDGVRTGSATTGGAAWQHLPIS
;
A
#
# COMPACT_ATOMS: atom_id res chain seq x y z
N MET A 1 -63.77 -20.65 -48.08
CA MET A 1 -63.35 -19.82 -46.94
C MET A 1 -62.25 -20.58 -46.19
N LYS A 2 -61.10 -19.92 -45.95
CA LYS A 2 -59.94 -20.40 -45.14
C LYS A 2 -60.43 -20.82 -43.73
N LYS A 3 -59.84 -21.76 -42.96
CA LYS A 3 -58.47 -21.91 -42.40
C LYS A 3 -58.39 -23.36 -41.80
N ILE A 4 -57.43 -24.26 -42.07
CA ILE A 4 -56.02 -24.41 -41.60
C ILE A 4 -55.89 -24.30 -40.06
N PHE A 5 -55.73 -25.38 -39.26
CA PHE A 5 -54.62 -26.34 -39.01
C PHE A 5 -53.64 -25.91 -37.88
N ILE A 6 -53.34 -26.88 -37.00
CA ILE A 6 -52.06 -27.15 -36.29
C ILE A 6 -51.92 -26.70 -34.83
N ALA A 7 -51.61 -27.73 -34.03
CA ALA A 7 -51.16 -27.74 -32.65
C ALA A 7 -49.92 -26.85 -32.41
N SER A 8 -49.91 -26.15 -31.28
CA SER A 8 -48.76 -25.36 -30.83
C SER A 8 -47.96 -26.16 -29.79
N PRO A 9 -46.63 -26.36 -29.97
CA PRO A 9 -45.78 -26.96 -28.96
C PRO A 9 -45.31 -25.90 -27.96
N PHE A 10 -45.26 -26.33 -26.70
CA PHE A 10 -44.77 -25.59 -25.54
C PHE A 10 -43.27 -25.29 -25.71
N LEU A 11 -42.91 -24.03 -25.97
CA LEU A 11 -41.51 -23.57 -25.98
C LEU A 11 -41.10 -23.16 -24.56
N LEU A 12 -40.28 -23.99 -23.93
CA LEU A 12 -39.63 -23.72 -22.65
C LEU A 12 -38.51 -22.69 -22.86
N SER A 13 -38.79 -21.41 -22.62
CA SER A 13 -37.78 -20.35 -22.63
C SER A 13 -36.96 -20.41 -21.34
N THR A 14 -35.69 -20.79 -21.44
CA THR A 14 -34.70 -20.64 -20.36
C THR A 14 -34.21 -19.20 -20.34
N ILE A 15 -34.52 -18.47 -19.28
CA ILE A 15 -33.99 -17.13 -19.03
C ILE A 15 -32.55 -17.28 -18.49
N PRO A 16 -31.51 -16.70 -19.10
CA PRO A 16 -30.19 -16.66 -18.50
C PRO A 16 -30.21 -15.64 -17.35
N THR A 17 -30.12 -16.12 -16.11
CA THR A 17 -29.85 -15.25 -14.96
C THR A 17 -28.39 -14.84 -14.97
N THR A 18 -28.11 -13.60 -15.36
CA THR A 18 -26.79 -12.98 -15.17
C THR A 18 -26.66 -12.53 -13.72
N VAL A 19 -25.92 -13.31 -12.92
CA VAL A 19 -25.51 -12.91 -11.57
C VAL A 19 -24.29 -12.00 -11.71
N HIS A 20 -24.48 -10.70 -11.50
CA HIS A 20 -23.37 -9.76 -11.32
C HIS A 20 -23.10 -9.62 -9.83
N ALA A 21 -22.08 -10.32 -9.34
CA ALA A 21 -21.48 -10.04 -8.04
C ALA A 21 -20.22 -9.19 -8.27
N ASP A 22 -20.40 -7.91 -8.58
CA ASP A 22 -19.30 -6.94 -8.56
C ASP A 22 -19.59 -5.91 -7.47
N ASN A 23 -19.29 -6.30 -6.23
CA ASN A 23 -19.20 -5.36 -5.13
C ASN A 23 -17.77 -5.35 -4.62
N THR A 24 -16.85 -5.01 -5.52
CA THR A 24 -15.47 -4.68 -5.17
C THR A 24 -15.52 -3.42 -4.31
N LEU A 25 -15.52 -3.59 -2.99
CA LEU A 25 -15.45 -2.48 -2.04
C LEU A 25 -14.12 -1.76 -2.22
N VAL A 26 -14.11 -0.70 -3.02
CA VAL A 26 -12.97 0.20 -3.15
C VAL A 26 -12.86 0.98 -1.85
N PHE A 27 -12.07 0.46 -0.91
CA PHE A 27 -11.74 1.19 0.30
C PHE A 27 -10.96 2.45 -0.06
N SER A 28 -11.42 3.59 0.44
CA SER A 28 -10.61 4.81 0.42
C SER A 28 -9.31 4.58 1.19
N PRO A 29 -8.18 5.19 0.78
CA PRO A 29 -6.89 4.95 1.42
C PRO A 29 -6.91 5.41 2.89
N LEU A 30 -7.06 4.45 3.80
CA LEU A 30 -7.08 4.69 5.24
C LEU A 30 -5.63 4.75 5.76
N THR A 31 -5.24 5.87 6.38
CA THR A 31 -3.93 5.96 7.03
C THR A 31 -4.07 6.08 8.54
N VAL A 32 -3.52 5.11 9.27
CA VAL A 32 -3.66 5.02 10.74
C VAL A 32 -2.48 5.67 11.47
N THR A 33 -1.34 5.89 10.81
CA THR A 33 -0.09 6.29 11.47
C THR A 33 -0.09 7.72 12.06
N ALA A 34 -0.86 8.67 11.51
CA ALA A 34 -0.82 10.06 11.98
C ALA A 34 -1.54 10.30 13.31
N THR A 35 -2.75 9.77 13.44
CA THR A 35 -3.66 10.11 14.54
C THR A 35 -4.08 8.90 15.34
N ARG A 36 -3.55 7.70 15.02
CA ARG A 36 -3.91 6.41 15.63
C ARG A 36 -5.41 6.09 15.53
N ASN A 37 -6.19 6.90 14.81
CA ASN A 37 -7.60 6.77 14.51
C ASN A 37 -7.79 6.84 12.98
N GLN A 38 -8.79 6.15 12.45
CA GLN A 38 -9.10 6.17 11.03
C GLN A 38 -9.65 7.56 10.65
N GLN A 39 -8.92 8.31 9.80
CA GLN A 39 -9.36 9.62 9.32
C GLN A 39 -9.19 9.74 7.79
N ASN A 40 -10.22 10.30 7.15
CA ASN A 40 -10.29 10.51 5.69
C ASN A 40 -9.59 11.79 5.21
N SER A 41 -9.27 12.73 6.10
CA SER A 41 -8.61 14.00 5.77
C SER A 41 -7.40 14.22 6.67
N ARG A 42 -6.23 14.47 6.08
CA ARG A 42 -4.99 14.66 6.85
C ARG A 42 -4.63 16.14 6.94
N LEU A 43 -4.47 16.64 8.18
CA LEU A 43 -3.96 17.99 8.46
C LEU A 43 -2.43 18.06 8.37
N VAL A 44 -1.75 16.95 8.04
CA VAL A 44 -0.30 16.80 8.13
C VAL A 44 0.22 16.08 6.88
N SER A 45 1.34 16.56 6.34
CA SER A 45 1.98 15.94 5.16
C SER A 45 2.35 14.48 5.41
N SER A 46 2.00 13.62 4.47
CA SER A 46 2.30 12.19 4.51
C SER A 46 2.28 11.50 3.18
N THR A 47 3.01 10.39 3.14
CA THR A 47 3.07 9.53 1.98
C THR A 47 2.75 8.10 2.42
N VAL A 48 1.87 7.44 1.68
CA VAL A 48 1.58 6.02 1.82
C VAL A 48 2.16 5.32 0.60
N ILE A 49 2.96 4.28 0.81
CA ILE A 49 3.49 3.43 -0.25
C ILE A 49 2.70 2.13 -0.19
N ASN A 50 1.94 1.84 -1.24
CA ASN A 50 1.14 0.63 -1.29
C ASN A 50 1.94 -0.55 -1.85
N ARG A 51 1.43 -1.77 -1.63
CA ARG A 51 2.05 -2.98 -2.17
C ARG A 51 2.13 -2.97 -3.70
N GLN A 52 1.09 -2.47 -4.37
CA GLN A 52 1.09 -2.30 -5.82
C GLN A 52 2.16 -1.31 -6.29
N ASP A 53 2.54 -0.31 -5.49
CA ASP A 53 3.61 0.63 -5.85
C ASP A 53 4.97 -0.03 -5.77
N ILE A 54 5.18 -0.89 -4.78
CA ILE A 54 6.40 -1.68 -4.58
C ILE A 54 6.61 -2.64 -5.74
N GLU A 55 5.57 -3.38 -6.12
CA GLU A 55 5.62 -4.34 -7.23
C GLU A 55 5.86 -3.65 -8.57
N ARG A 56 5.10 -2.58 -8.88
CA ARG A 56 5.25 -1.83 -10.13
C ARG A 56 6.63 -1.20 -10.30
N LYS A 57 7.21 -0.71 -9.21
CA LYS A 57 8.53 -0.06 -9.21
C LYS A 57 9.68 -1.04 -8.99
N GLN A 58 9.38 -2.33 -8.79
CA GLN A 58 10.36 -3.39 -8.51
C GLN A 58 11.34 -2.98 -7.40
N LEU A 59 10.81 -2.43 -6.31
CA LEU A 59 11.63 -1.94 -5.21
C LEU A 59 12.20 -3.14 -4.43
N ASN A 60 13.52 -3.17 -4.26
CA ASN A 60 14.24 -4.27 -3.61
C ASN A 60 14.69 -3.94 -2.18
N SER A 61 14.52 -2.69 -1.73
CA SER A 61 14.78 -2.30 -0.34
C SER A 61 13.89 -1.15 0.12
N ILE A 62 13.72 -1.00 1.44
CA ILE A 62 13.00 0.15 2.02
C ILE A 62 13.71 1.46 1.69
N GLU A 63 15.03 1.46 1.63
CA GLU A 63 15.81 2.62 1.18
C GLU A 63 15.38 3.08 -0.22
N GLN A 64 15.21 2.15 -1.17
CA GLN A 64 14.70 2.48 -2.50
C GLN A 64 13.26 3.00 -2.47
N ALA A 65 12.41 2.46 -1.58
CA ALA A 65 11.04 2.92 -1.44
C ALA A 65 10.93 4.36 -0.91
N LEU A 66 11.82 4.74 0.00
CA LEU A 66 11.85 6.08 0.60
C LEU A 66 12.58 7.11 -0.27
N ARG A 67 13.44 6.66 -1.20
CA ARG A 67 14.12 7.55 -2.17
C ARG A 67 13.09 8.25 -3.06
N GLY A 68 13.24 9.58 -3.17
CA GLY A 68 12.37 10.43 -4.00
C GLY A 68 11.15 11.00 -3.28
N ILE A 69 10.93 10.66 -1.99
CA ILE A 69 9.92 11.32 -1.18
C ILE A 69 10.45 12.68 -0.72
N ALA A 70 9.62 13.72 -0.88
CA ALA A 70 9.98 15.06 -0.46
C ALA A 70 10.27 15.14 1.04
N GLY A 71 11.39 15.77 1.40
CA GLY A 71 11.82 15.93 2.79
C GLY A 71 12.51 14.70 3.38
N ILE A 72 12.78 13.65 2.60
CA ILE A 72 13.61 12.51 3.02
C ILE A 72 14.97 12.59 2.32
N ASN A 73 16.04 12.46 3.08
CA ASN A 73 17.40 12.25 2.58
C ASN A 73 17.95 10.94 3.16
N ILE A 74 18.64 10.16 2.34
CA ILE A 74 19.19 8.85 2.74
C ILE A 74 20.65 8.77 2.37
N VAL A 75 21.48 8.40 3.35
CA VAL A 75 22.91 8.20 3.21
C VAL A 75 23.24 6.76 3.60
N ASN A 76 23.94 6.04 2.71
CA ASN A 76 24.37 4.67 2.94
C ASN A 76 25.91 4.60 2.95
N ASN A 77 26.48 4.01 4.00
CA ASN A 77 27.93 3.96 4.24
C ASN A 77 28.55 2.65 3.76
N GLY A 78 28.56 2.41 2.44
CA GLY A 78 29.32 1.29 1.84
C GLY A 78 28.49 0.23 1.13
N GLY A 79 27.25 0.54 0.74
CA GLY A 79 26.42 -0.29 -0.12
C GLY A 79 25.42 -1.17 0.63
N LEU A 80 24.96 -2.22 -0.05
CA LEU A 80 23.92 -3.12 0.47
C LEU A 80 24.35 -3.75 1.80
N GLY A 81 23.43 -3.74 2.78
CA GLY A 81 23.67 -4.28 4.13
C GLY A 81 24.56 -3.41 5.04
N LYS A 82 25.05 -2.26 4.56
CA LYS A 82 25.81 -1.31 5.41
C LYS A 82 24.91 -0.30 6.08
N ASN A 83 25.48 0.42 7.04
CA ASN A 83 24.74 1.38 7.86
C ASN A 83 24.08 2.45 7.00
N THR A 84 22.75 2.51 7.06
CA THR A 84 21.92 3.47 6.32
C THR A 84 21.30 4.44 7.31
N SER A 85 21.51 5.73 7.07
CA SER A 85 20.95 6.82 7.85
C SER A 85 19.87 7.53 7.05
N VAL A 86 18.70 7.73 7.66
CA VAL A 86 17.57 8.44 7.06
C VAL A 86 17.34 9.72 7.82
N PHE A 87 17.36 10.85 7.10
CA PHE A 87 17.14 12.19 7.63
C PHE A 87 15.78 12.69 7.14
N LEU A 88 14.94 13.15 8.07
CA LEU A 88 13.60 13.61 7.77
C LEU A 88 13.49 15.10 8.08
N ARG A 89 13.15 15.92 7.09
CA ARG A 89 12.95 17.38 7.23
C ARG A 89 14.13 18.11 7.90
N GLY A 90 15.35 17.66 7.60
CA GLY A 90 16.58 18.27 8.11
C GLY A 90 16.97 17.88 9.55
N THR A 91 16.26 16.94 10.18
CA THR A 91 16.66 16.41 11.49
C THR A 91 17.71 15.31 11.37
N GLU A 92 18.45 15.08 12.46
CA GLU A 92 19.35 13.94 12.58
C GLU A 92 18.58 12.60 12.49
N SER A 93 19.30 11.56 12.10
CA SER A 93 18.76 10.23 11.81
C SER A 93 18.24 9.47 13.03
N ASP A 94 18.70 9.80 14.23
CA ASP A 94 18.22 9.27 15.51
C ASP A 94 16.92 9.92 16.01
N HIS A 95 16.55 11.08 15.45
CA HIS A 95 15.27 11.74 15.72
C HIS A 95 14.09 11.14 14.94
N VAL A 96 14.35 10.25 13.98
CA VAL A 96 13.32 9.62 13.15
C VAL A 96 12.68 8.45 13.90
N LEU A 97 11.39 8.57 14.22
CA LEU A 97 10.62 7.47 14.81
C LEU A 97 10.24 6.45 13.73
N VAL A 98 10.72 5.21 13.90
CA VAL A 98 10.35 4.08 13.03
C VAL A 98 9.52 3.11 13.83
N LEU A 99 8.38 2.72 13.25
CA LEU A 99 7.43 1.78 13.82
C LEU A 99 7.26 0.60 12.86
N ILE A 100 7.47 -0.62 13.35
CA ILE A 100 7.11 -1.86 12.65
C ILE A 100 5.89 -2.41 13.38
N ASP A 101 4.77 -2.56 12.67
CA ASP A 101 3.50 -3.00 13.24
C ASP A 101 3.07 -2.21 14.50
N GLY A 102 3.45 -0.93 14.56
CA GLY A 102 3.17 -0.04 15.69
C GLY A 102 4.18 -0.09 16.84
N VAL A 103 5.16 -1.00 16.80
CA VAL A 103 6.23 -1.12 17.79
C VAL A 103 7.45 -0.32 17.37
N ARG A 104 7.99 0.50 18.28
CA ARG A 104 9.20 1.29 18.01
C ARG A 104 10.38 0.36 17.75
N THR A 105 11.04 0.57 16.62
CA THR A 105 12.31 -0.07 16.28
C THR A 105 13.42 0.97 16.22
N GLY A 106 14.61 0.60 16.69
CA GLY A 106 15.77 1.46 16.77
C GLY A 106 16.97 0.68 17.30
N SER A 107 18.16 1.07 16.86
CA SER A 107 19.41 0.55 17.40
C SER A 107 19.58 1.00 18.85
N ALA A 108 19.95 0.07 19.73
CA ALA A 108 20.22 0.38 21.13
C ALA A 108 21.47 1.26 21.33
N THR A 109 22.38 1.31 20.35
CA THR A 109 23.65 2.05 20.44
C THR A 109 23.62 3.37 19.70
N THR A 110 23.04 3.40 18.50
CA THR A 110 23.06 4.56 17.60
C THR A 110 21.73 5.31 17.54
N GLY A 111 20.67 4.82 18.19
CA GLY A 111 19.35 5.47 18.23
C GLY A 111 18.55 5.38 16.92
N GLY A 112 19.21 5.33 15.76
CA GLY A 112 18.59 5.17 14.44
C GLY A 112 18.13 3.73 14.15
N ALA A 113 17.13 3.59 13.27
CA ALA A 113 16.64 2.27 12.85
C ALA A 113 17.60 1.55 11.90
N ALA A 114 17.62 0.22 11.95
CA ALA A 114 18.45 -0.62 11.08
C ALA A 114 17.82 -0.81 9.69
N TRP A 115 17.68 0.27 8.93
CA TRP A 115 16.99 0.29 7.62
C TRP A 115 17.49 -0.77 6.64
N GLN A 116 18.80 -1.01 6.62
CA GLN A 116 19.46 -1.98 5.75
C GLN A 116 19.08 -3.44 6.01
N HIS A 117 18.48 -3.75 7.17
CA HIS A 117 18.07 -5.11 7.54
C HIS A 117 16.56 -5.32 7.47
N LEU A 118 15.80 -4.31 7.07
CA LEU A 118 14.36 -4.44 6.93
C LEU A 118 14.02 -5.03 5.55
N PRO A 119 13.39 -6.22 5.50
CA PRO A 119 12.94 -6.77 4.23
C PRO A 119 11.83 -5.91 3.64
N ILE A 120 11.81 -5.80 2.32
CA ILE A 120 10.68 -5.25 1.58
C ILE A 120 9.91 -6.45 1.03
N SER A 121 8.74 -6.72 1.64
CA SER A 121 7.89 -7.93 1.49
C SER A 121 8.43 -9.24 2.07
#